data_AF-A0A7G8BKJ7-F1
#
_entry.id   AF-A0A7G8BKJ7-F1
#
_cell.length_a   1.000
_cell.length_b   1.000
_cell.length_c   1.000
_cell.angle_alpha   90.00
_cell.angle_beta   90.00
_cell.angle_gamma   90.00
#
_symmetry.space_group_name_H-M   'P 1'
#
loop_
_entity.id
_entity.type
_entity.pdbx_description
1 polymer ?
#
loop_
_entity_poly.entity_id
_entity_poly.type
_entity_poly.pdbx_seq_one_letter_code
_entity_poly.pdbx_strand_id
1 'polypeptide(L)'
;MKSLLFALIFIAAQAITMQDKPVVHLKPHSNTIDSNSRGSLVDLSNAPATVYLPATLPVPDADGGPWSVDVKNFGPAPVKIVGRQNFNALISVGQTIHILVNGQGYVLKH
;
A
#
# COMPACT_ATOMS: atom_id res chain seq x y z
N MET A 1 6.62 46.27 13.54
CA MET A 1 7.43 45.16 12.99
C MET A 1 7.33 43.90 13.86
N LYS A 2 6.14 43.31 14.04
CA LYS A 2 5.93 42.09 14.86
C LYS A 2 4.99 41.05 14.22
N SER A 3 4.42 41.35 13.05
CA SER A 3 3.39 40.52 12.41
C SER A 3 3.93 39.48 11.42
N LEU A 4 5.24 39.47 11.15
CA LEU A 4 5.86 38.55 10.18
C LEU A 4 6.27 37.20 10.79
N LEU A 5 6.35 37.08 12.13
CA LEU A 5 6.76 35.83 12.78
C LEU A 5 5.64 34.77 12.86
N PHE A 6 4.37 35.16 12.84
CA PHE A 6 3.26 34.20 12.95
C PHE A 6 2.95 33.45 11.66
N ALA A 7 3.34 33.99 10.49
CA ALA A 7 3.10 33.34 9.20
C ALA A 7 4.02 32.12 8.97
N LEU A 8 5.21 32.08 9.55
CA LEU A 8 6.16 30.98 9.34
C LEU A 8 5.75 29.69 10.07
N ILE A 9 5.00 29.79 11.17
CA ILE A 9 4.60 28.62 11.97
C ILE A 9 3.54 27.78 11.24
N PHE A 10 2.69 28.42 10.43
CA PHE A 10 1.60 27.73 9.71
C PHE A 10 2.08 26.96 8.47
N ILE A 11 3.22 27.35 7.88
CA ILE A 11 3.75 26.68 6.68
C ILE A 11 4.47 25.38 7.05
N ALA A 12 5.14 25.34 8.21
CA ALA A 12 5.83 24.13 8.69
C ALA A 12 4.86 22.98 9.04
N ALA A 13 3.62 23.29 9.45
CA ALA A 13 2.63 22.27 9.80
C ALA A 13 2.10 21.47 8.58
N GLN A 14 2.14 22.05 7.37
CA GLN A 14 1.63 21.37 6.17
C GLN A 14 2.64 20.42 5.53
N ALA A 15 3.93 20.50 5.90
CA ALA A 15 4.98 19.64 5.35
C ALA A 15 5.11 18.27 6.07
N ILE A 16 4.36 18.05 7.16
CA ILE A 16 4.55 16.88 8.04
C ILE A 16 3.72 15.66 7.58
N THR A 17 2.79 15.80 6.64
CA THR A 17 1.84 14.73 6.31
C THR A 17 2.20 13.85 5.11
N MET A 18 3.38 14.03 4.50
CA MET A 18 4.01 12.93 3.75
C MET A 18 4.66 11.99 4.75
N GLN A 19 3.81 11.27 5.48
CA GLN A 19 4.25 10.21 6.39
C GLN A 19 4.88 9.11 5.53
N ASP A 20 6.20 8.96 5.61
CA ASP A 20 6.95 7.91 4.92
C ASP A 20 6.34 6.55 5.25
N LYS A 21 5.54 5.99 4.33
CA LYS A 21 5.08 4.61 4.45
C LYS A 21 6.31 3.71 4.28
N PRO A 22 6.52 2.72 5.17
CA PRO A 22 7.62 1.78 5.00
C PRO A 22 7.48 1.08 3.65
N VAL A 23 8.56 1.06 2.88
CA VAL A 23 8.58 0.41 1.56
C VAL A 23 9.04 -1.04 1.72
N VAL A 24 8.20 -1.98 1.28
CA VAL A 24 8.52 -3.40 1.26
C VAL A 24 8.76 -3.80 -0.19
N HIS A 25 10.01 -4.09 -0.52
CA HIS A 25 10.35 -4.62 -1.84
C HIS A 25 9.99 -6.10 -1.90
N LEU A 26 9.14 -6.47 -2.86
CA LEU A 26 8.85 -7.87 -3.09
C LEU A 26 10.12 -8.55 -3.61
N LYS A 27 10.57 -9.60 -2.90
CA LYS A 27 11.77 -10.35 -3.29
C LYS A 27 11.60 -10.89 -4.72
N PRO A 28 12.68 -10.92 -5.53
CA PRO A 28 12.65 -11.60 -6.81
C PRO A 28 12.11 -13.03 -6.65
N HIS A 29 11.19 -13.42 -7.53
CA HIS A 29 10.49 -14.72 -7.51
C HIS A 29 9.50 -14.95 -6.35
N SER A 30 9.41 -14.04 -5.38
CA SER A 30 8.27 -14.06 -4.46
C SER A 30 7.03 -13.62 -5.21
N ASN A 31 6.00 -14.43 -5.13
CA ASN A 31 4.70 -14.12 -5.69
C ASN A 31 3.67 -13.81 -4.60
N THR A 32 4.07 -13.58 -3.35
CA THR A 32 3.12 -13.39 -2.23
C THR A 32 3.47 -12.14 -1.43
N ILE A 33 2.46 -11.30 -1.20
CA ILE A 33 2.54 -10.18 -0.25
C ILE A 33 2.32 -10.73 1.16
N ASP A 34 3.23 -10.45 2.08
CA ASP A 34 3.11 -10.90 3.46
C ASP A 34 2.04 -10.09 4.21
N SER A 35 1.30 -10.76 5.09
CA SER A 35 0.47 -10.13 6.11
C SER A 35 1.21 -9.06 6.94
N ASN A 36 2.52 -9.21 7.10
CA ASN A 36 3.40 -8.27 7.79
C ASN A 36 3.63 -6.96 7.02
N SER A 37 3.31 -6.89 5.72
CA SER A 37 3.40 -5.66 4.90
C SER A 37 2.27 -4.67 5.19
N ARG A 38 1.68 -4.74 6.38
CA ARG A 38 0.60 -3.86 6.83
C ARG A 38 1.05 -2.40 6.83
N GLY A 39 0.18 -1.52 6.33
CA GLY A 39 0.41 -0.07 6.27
C GLY A 39 1.60 0.33 5.39
N SER A 40 2.19 -0.63 4.67
CA SER A 40 3.39 -0.44 3.88
C SER A 40 3.05 -0.14 2.43
N LEU A 41 4.02 0.40 1.71
CA LEU A 41 4.04 0.43 0.26
C LEU A 41 4.80 -0.79 -0.27
N VAL A 42 4.10 -1.70 -0.92
CA VAL A 42 4.70 -2.86 -1.58
C VAL A 42 5.14 -2.47 -2.99
N ASP A 43 6.43 -2.65 -3.25
CA ASP A 43 7.06 -2.40 -4.53
C ASP A 43 7.15 -3.70 -5.35
N LEU A 44 6.59 -3.65 -6.57
CA LEU A 44 6.55 -4.76 -7.53
C LEU A 44 7.62 -4.67 -8.64
N SER A 45 8.69 -3.91 -8.47
CA SER A 45 9.77 -3.71 -9.47
C SER A 45 10.25 -5.01 -10.12
N ASN A 46 10.33 -6.09 -9.34
CA ASN A 46 10.81 -7.42 -9.78
C ASN A 46 9.77 -8.52 -9.53
N ALA A 47 8.50 -8.15 -9.47
CA ALA A 47 7.43 -9.10 -9.21
C ALA A 47 7.15 -9.98 -10.42
N PRO A 48 6.70 -11.24 -10.21
CA PRO A 48 6.12 -12.04 -11.27
C PRO A 48 4.82 -11.42 -11.78
N ALA A 49 4.36 -11.86 -12.96
CA ALA A 49 3.12 -11.38 -13.58
C ALA A 49 1.86 -11.57 -12.72
N THR A 50 1.91 -12.47 -11.73
CA THR A 50 0.84 -12.68 -10.76
C THR A 50 1.40 -12.70 -9.35
N VAL A 51 0.83 -11.88 -8.49
CA VAL A 51 1.15 -11.77 -7.06
C VAL A 51 -0.12 -12.06 -6.25
N TYR A 52 0.03 -12.79 -5.16
CA TYR A 52 -1.02 -13.24 -4.29
C TYR A 52 -1.01 -12.43 -3.00
N LEU A 53 -2.20 -12.05 -2.55
CA LEU A 53 -2.42 -11.56 -1.20
C LEU A 53 -2.39 -12.74 -0.21
N PRO A 54 -2.22 -12.47 1.10
CA PRO A 54 -2.24 -13.52 2.11
C PRO A 54 -3.44 -14.46 1.96
N ALA A 55 -3.19 -15.78 2.04
CA ALA A 55 -4.27 -16.74 1.95
C ALA A 55 -5.24 -16.58 3.13
N THR A 56 -4.74 -16.37 4.34
CA THR A 56 -5.56 -16.06 5.51
C THR A 56 -5.74 -14.56 5.61
N LEU A 57 -6.98 -14.09 5.83
CA LEU A 57 -7.25 -12.66 5.98
C LEU A 57 -6.43 -12.11 7.15
N PRO A 58 -5.58 -11.09 6.91
CA PRO A 58 -4.81 -10.47 7.97
C PRO A 58 -5.70 -9.87 9.04
N VAL A 59 -5.24 -9.91 10.28
CA VAL A 59 -5.93 -9.27 11.40
C VAL A 59 -5.88 -7.73 11.27
N PRO A 60 -6.78 -6.99 11.94
CA PRO A 60 -6.75 -5.53 12.03
C PRO A 60 -5.39 -4.98 12.51
N ASP A 61 -5.14 -3.70 12.24
CA ASP A 61 -4.00 -2.96 12.77
C ASP A 61 -4.04 -2.81 14.30
N ALA A 62 -2.96 -2.26 14.87
CA ALA A 62 -2.84 -2.11 16.33
C ALA A 62 -3.88 -1.14 16.93
N ASP A 63 -4.41 -0.23 16.10
CA ASP A 63 -5.42 0.76 16.45
C ASP A 63 -6.85 0.25 16.16
N GLY A 64 -6.99 -1.01 15.73
CA GLY A 64 -8.26 -1.64 15.37
C GLY A 64 -8.77 -1.29 13.96
N GLY A 65 -7.98 -0.55 13.17
CA GLY A 65 -8.25 -0.25 11.78
C GLY A 65 -8.06 -1.48 10.87
N PRO A 66 -8.65 -1.48 9.66
CA PRO A 66 -8.52 -2.59 8.74
C PRO A 66 -7.06 -2.77 8.31
N TRP A 67 -6.61 -4.02 8.16
CA TRP A 67 -5.36 -4.26 7.44
C TRP A 67 -5.45 -3.63 6.05
N SER A 68 -4.43 -2.87 5.69
CA SER A 68 -4.31 -2.26 4.37
C SER A 68 -2.88 -2.26 3.89
N VAL A 69 -2.72 -2.19 2.57
CA VAL A 69 -1.42 -2.11 1.90
C VAL A 69 -1.58 -1.27 0.64
N ASP A 70 -0.58 -0.44 0.35
CA ASP A 70 -0.45 0.18 -0.96
C ASP A 70 0.42 -0.72 -1.83
N VAL A 71 0.04 -0.93 -3.08
CA VAL A 71 0.80 -1.75 -4.01
C VAL A 71 1.11 -0.93 -5.23
N LYS A 72 2.41 -0.78 -5.55
CA LYS A 72 2.85 0.00 -6.70
C LYS A 72 3.66 -0.84 -7.67
N ASN A 73 3.31 -0.75 -8.94
CA ASN A 73 4.00 -1.44 -10.01
C ASN A 73 5.10 -0.56 -10.62
N PHE A 74 6.34 -0.84 -10.26
CA PHE A 74 7.53 -0.22 -10.85
C PHE A 74 8.21 -1.11 -11.89
N GLY A 75 7.67 -2.31 -12.15
CA GLY A 75 8.20 -3.26 -13.11
C GLY A 75 7.88 -2.88 -14.57
N PRO A 76 8.40 -3.66 -15.54
CA PRO A 76 8.25 -3.34 -16.96
C PRO A 76 6.90 -3.75 -17.56
N ALA A 77 6.07 -4.49 -16.83
CA ALA A 77 4.81 -5.05 -17.34
C ALA A 77 3.69 -4.99 -16.27
N PRO A 78 2.41 -5.03 -16.67
CA PRO A 78 1.30 -5.12 -15.73
C PRO A 78 1.37 -6.35 -14.82
N VAL A 79 0.98 -6.19 -13.55
CA VAL A 79 0.96 -7.28 -12.56
C VAL A 79 -0.47 -7.52 -12.09
N LYS A 80 -0.89 -8.79 -12.10
CA LYS A 80 -2.16 -9.23 -11.54
C LYS A 80 -2.03 -9.49 -10.05
N ILE A 81 -2.84 -8.84 -9.23
CA ILE A 81 -3.01 -9.17 -7.82
C ILE A 81 -4.20 -10.10 -7.67
N VAL A 82 -4.01 -11.20 -6.95
CA VAL A 82 -5.05 -12.19 -6.66
C VAL A 82 -5.21 -12.33 -5.15
N GLY A 83 -6.44 -12.24 -4.67
CA GLY A 83 -6.79 -12.49 -3.28
C GLY A 83 -7.87 -13.55 -3.15
N ARG A 84 -8.32 -13.78 -1.92
CA ARG A 84 -9.50 -14.62 -1.66
C ARG A 84 -10.79 -13.99 -2.18
N GLN A 85 -11.85 -14.81 -2.23
CA GLN A 85 -13.21 -14.39 -2.61
C GLN A 85 -13.28 -13.74 -3.98
N ASN A 86 -12.54 -14.30 -4.95
CA ASN A 86 -12.45 -13.81 -6.32
C ASN A 86 -11.89 -12.39 -6.45
N PHE A 87 -11.25 -11.85 -5.41
CA PHE A 87 -10.54 -10.58 -5.52
C PHE A 87 -9.45 -10.70 -6.58
N ASN A 88 -9.54 -9.82 -7.58
CA ASN A 88 -8.54 -9.71 -8.62
C ASN A 88 -8.41 -8.25 -9.03
N ALA A 89 -7.17 -7.79 -9.20
CA ALA A 89 -6.87 -6.45 -9.69
C ALA A 89 -5.70 -6.53 -10.66
N LEU A 90 -5.73 -5.71 -11.71
CA LEU A 90 -4.60 -5.54 -12.62
C LEU A 90 -3.95 -4.17 -12.33
N ILE A 91 -2.65 -4.17 -12.06
CA ILE A 91 -1.89 -2.95 -11.79
C ILE A 91 -1.01 -2.65 -13.00
N SER A 92 -1.30 -1.57 -13.71
CA SER A 92 -0.48 -1.07 -14.82
C SER A 92 0.85 -0.52 -14.33
N VAL A 93 1.85 -0.42 -15.22
CA VAL A 93 3.16 0.17 -14.91
C VAL A 93 2.98 1.61 -14.42
N GLY A 94 3.63 1.96 -13.31
CA GLY A 94 3.55 3.27 -12.65
C GLY A 94 2.32 3.47 -11.76
N GLN A 95 1.35 2.56 -11.79
CA GLN A 95 0.13 2.66 -11.00
C GLN A 95 0.34 2.21 -9.55
N THR A 96 -0.30 2.92 -8.63
CA THR A 96 -0.49 2.50 -7.24
C THR A 96 -1.96 2.14 -7.02
N ILE A 97 -2.22 1.06 -6.29
CA ILE A 97 -3.56 0.75 -5.76
C ILE A 97 -3.52 0.61 -4.25
N HIS A 98 -4.62 0.95 -3.59
CA HIS A 98 -4.80 0.75 -2.16
C HIS A 98 -5.76 -0.42 -1.92
N ILE A 99 -5.28 -1.42 -1.19
CA ILE A 99 -6.03 -2.65 -0.88
C ILE A 99 -6.26 -2.68 0.62
N LEU A 100 -7.48 -2.98 1.05
CA LEU A 100 -7.80 -3.18 2.46
C LEU A 100 -8.68 -4.41 2.70
N VAL A 101 -8.74 -4.87 3.95
CA VAL A 101 -9.63 -5.94 4.41
C VAL A 101 -10.90 -5.34 5.01
N ASN A 102 -12.07 -5.71 4.49
CA ASN A 102 -13.37 -5.22 4.99
C ASN A 102 -14.07 -6.18 5.98
N GLY A 103 -13.30 -7.09 6.59
CA GLY A 103 -13.81 -8.13 7.49
C GLY A 103 -14.29 -9.41 6.79
N GLN A 104 -14.66 -9.33 5.51
CA GLN A 104 -15.04 -10.50 4.71
C GLN A 104 -13.99 -10.85 3.67
N GLY A 105 -13.33 -9.87 3.06
CA GLY A 105 -12.39 -10.08 1.99
C GLY A 105 -11.52 -8.86 1.70
N TYR A 106 -10.81 -8.93 0.58
CA TYR A 106 -10.03 -7.81 0.05
C TYR A 106 -10.91 -6.91 -0.80
N VAL A 107 -10.72 -5.60 -0.68
CA VAL A 107 -11.38 -4.59 -1.51
C VAL A 107 -10.38 -3.52 -1.94
N LEU A 108 -10.63 -2.93 -3.11
CA LEU A 108 -9.94 -1.72 -3.56
C LEU A 108 -10.59 -0.51 -2.90
N LYS A 109 -9.77 0.41 -2.39
CA LYS A 109 -10.23 1.71 -1.93
C LYS A 109 -9.67 2.78 -2.86
N HIS A 110 -10.60 3.59 -3.38
CA HIS A 110 -10.32 4.73 -4.25
C HIS A 110 -9.94 5.96 -3.42
#